data_AF-A0A3B0WU37-F1
#
_entry.id   AF-A0A3B0WU37-F1
#
_cell.length_a   1.000
_cell.length_b   1.000
_cell.length_c   1.000
_cell.angle_alpha   90.00
_cell.angle_beta   90.00
_cell.angle_gamma   90.00
#
_symmetry.space_group_name_H-M   'P 1'
#
loop_
_entity.id
_entity.type
_entity.pdbx_description
1 polymer ?
#
loop_
_entity_poly.entity_id
_entity_poly.type
_entity_poly.pdbx_seq_one_letter_code
_entity_poly.pdbx_strand_id
1 'polypeptide(L)'
;MEIEKLLCIRSNSKCELCSAENDLSVYGVPPESKATMDDSILLCEVCIKQIEEKETIDINHWRCLNDSMWSQVPAVQVMVWRMLTQLKDEGWPQELLETLYLDEKTLSWAQATGEGKSTEDEVKHLDSNGALLEAGDTVTLIKDLRAPLLIDCTLWL
;
A
#
# COMPACT_ATOMS: atom_id res chain seq x y z
N MET A 1 -13.30 21.74 -12.44
CA MET A 1 -13.56 22.61 -11.27
C MET A 1 -14.81 22.23 -10.45
N GLU A 2 -15.42 21.04 -10.66
CA GLU A 2 -16.46 20.50 -9.73
C GLU A 2 -15.84 19.61 -8.64
N ILE A 3 -14.91 18.73 -9.00
CA ILE A 3 -14.28 17.78 -8.07
C ILE A 3 -13.59 18.50 -6.92
N GLU A 4 -12.78 19.53 -7.21
CA GLU A 4 -12.12 20.37 -6.19
C GLU A 4 -13.12 20.92 -5.15
N LYS A 5 -14.27 21.42 -5.57
CA LYS A 5 -15.30 21.93 -4.64
C LYS A 5 -15.87 20.82 -3.76
N LEU A 6 -16.15 19.66 -4.35
CA LEU A 6 -16.68 18.52 -3.60
C LEU A 6 -15.64 17.99 -2.59
N LEU A 7 -14.36 17.98 -2.97
CA LEU A 7 -13.24 17.62 -2.09
C LEU A 7 -13.08 18.64 -0.95
N CYS A 8 -13.20 19.94 -1.22
CA CYS A 8 -13.21 20.97 -0.17
C CYS A 8 -14.38 20.79 0.80
N ILE A 9 -15.56 20.37 0.32
CA ILE A 9 -16.71 20.10 1.20
C ILE A 9 -16.44 18.86 2.07
N ARG A 10 -15.94 17.77 1.48
CA ARG A 10 -15.62 16.53 2.20
C ARG A 10 -14.56 16.73 3.28
N SER A 11 -13.47 17.39 2.90
CA SER A 11 -12.31 17.63 3.76
C SER A 11 -12.49 18.81 4.71
N ASN A 12 -13.63 19.49 4.65
CA ASN A 12 -13.90 20.73 5.38
C ASN A 12 -12.83 21.82 5.12
N SER A 13 -12.36 21.90 3.87
CA SER A 13 -11.28 22.78 3.41
C SER A 13 -9.97 22.59 4.18
N LYS A 14 -9.60 21.32 4.44
CA LYS A 14 -8.35 20.93 5.08
C LYS A 14 -7.63 19.87 4.28
N CYS A 15 -6.33 19.75 4.48
CA CYS A 15 -5.55 18.64 3.97
C CYS A 15 -6.03 17.34 4.62
N GLU A 16 -6.35 16.33 3.81
CA GLU A 16 -6.90 15.06 4.31
C GLU A 16 -5.86 14.17 5.01
N LEU A 17 -4.56 14.53 4.93
CA LEU A 17 -3.47 13.84 5.63
C LEU A 17 -3.04 14.57 6.90
N CYS A 18 -2.72 15.86 6.80
CA CYS A 18 -2.14 16.62 7.92
C CYS A 18 -3.08 17.66 8.55
N SER A 19 -4.32 17.80 8.05
CA SER A 19 -5.31 18.78 8.50
C SER A 19 -4.91 20.26 8.36
N ALA A 20 -3.86 20.58 7.59
CA ALA A 20 -3.49 21.96 7.26
C ALA A 20 -4.58 22.64 6.42
N GLU A 21 -4.74 23.96 6.56
CA GLU A 21 -5.77 24.74 5.86
C GLU A 21 -5.22 25.57 4.69
N ASN A 22 -3.90 25.53 4.47
CA ASN A 22 -3.20 26.37 3.49
C ASN A 22 -2.74 25.55 2.28
N ASP A 23 -2.66 26.23 1.12
CA ASP A 23 -2.07 25.73 -0.14
C ASP A 23 -2.59 24.35 -0.55
N LEU A 24 -3.92 24.21 -0.54
CA LEU A 24 -4.64 22.99 -0.83
C LEU A 24 -4.81 22.78 -2.34
N SER A 25 -4.51 21.58 -2.81
CA SER A 25 -4.70 21.19 -4.21
C SER A 25 -5.17 19.74 -4.33
N VAL A 26 -5.82 19.45 -5.46
CA VAL A 26 -6.35 18.12 -5.75
C VAL A 26 -5.22 17.21 -6.20
N TYR A 27 -5.00 16.15 -5.45
CA TYR A 27 -4.05 15.09 -5.77
C TYR A 27 -4.79 13.82 -6.16
N GLY A 28 -4.57 13.35 -7.39
CA GLY A 28 -5.11 12.07 -7.86
C GLY A 28 -4.21 10.94 -7.39
N VAL A 29 -4.77 9.95 -6.71
CA VAL A 29 -4.00 8.84 -6.12
C VAL A 29 -3.68 7.81 -7.22
N PRO A 30 -2.41 7.64 -7.64
CA PRO A 30 -2.08 6.66 -8.68
C PRO A 30 -2.32 5.22 -8.17
N PRO A 31 -2.46 4.21 -9.04
CA PRO A 31 -2.54 4.27 -10.51
C PRO A 31 -3.92 4.65 -11.06
N GLU A 32 -4.97 4.59 -10.24
CA GLU A 32 -6.33 4.99 -10.64
C GLU A 32 -6.51 6.49 -10.43
N SER A 33 -6.17 7.32 -11.42
CA SER A 33 -6.45 8.77 -11.38
C SER A 33 -7.56 9.13 -12.36
N LYS A 34 -8.78 8.63 -12.16
CA LYS A 34 -9.94 8.95 -13.01
C LYS A 34 -10.54 10.32 -12.65
N ALA A 35 -9.90 11.07 -11.75
CA ALA A 35 -10.34 12.38 -11.27
C ALA A 35 -11.77 12.33 -10.70
N THR A 36 -12.05 11.30 -9.91
CA THR A 36 -13.30 11.12 -9.18
C THR A 36 -13.11 11.49 -7.71
N MET A 37 -14.21 11.63 -6.98
CA MET A 37 -14.17 11.86 -5.53
C MET A 37 -13.45 10.75 -4.78
N ASP A 38 -13.61 9.51 -5.21
CA ASP A 38 -13.11 8.34 -4.49
C ASP A 38 -11.63 8.05 -4.77
N ASP A 39 -11.09 8.61 -5.86
CA ASP A 39 -9.70 8.41 -6.29
C ASP A 39 -8.80 9.64 -6.14
N SER A 40 -9.38 10.75 -5.67
CA SER A 40 -8.70 12.02 -5.50
C SER A 40 -8.87 12.52 -4.07
N ILE A 41 -7.85 13.21 -3.59
CA ILE A 41 -7.80 13.77 -2.23
C ILE A 41 -7.31 15.21 -2.26
N LEU A 42 -7.71 15.97 -1.24
CA LEU A 42 -7.24 17.33 -1.05
C LEU A 42 -5.99 17.33 -0.16
N LEU A 43 -4.85 17.74 -0.71
CA LEU A 43 -3.58 17.78 0.00
C LEU A 43 -3.00 19.19 0.02
N CYS A 44 -2.27 19.52 1.08
CA CYS A 44 -1.44 20.71 1.08
C CYS A 44 -0.16 20.49 0.26
N GLU A 45 0.42 21.58 -0.21
CA GLU A 45 1.66 21.58 -1.00
C GLU A 45 2.80 20.83 -0.31
N VAL A 46 2.91 20.92 1.03
CA VAL A 46 3.95 20.21 1.80
C VAL A 46 3.80 18.70 1.69
N CYS A 47 2.59 18.16 1.85
CA CYS A 47 2.34 16.73 1.72
C CYS A 47 2.64 16.26 0.29
N ILE A 48 2.19 17.01 -0.72
CA ILE A 48 2.41 16.66 -2.13
C ILE A 48 3.91 16.60 -2.44
N LYS A 49 4.66 17.64 -2.05
CA LYS A 49 6.12 17.68 -2.24
C LYS A 49 6.81 16.49 -1.60
N GLN A 50 6.45 16.12 -0.37
CA GLN A 50 7.08 14.98 0.31
C GLN A 50 6.68 13.62 -0.28
N ILE A 51 5.50 13.51 -0.91
CA ILE A 51 5.06 12.31 -1.63
C ILE A 51 5.84 12.16 -2.95
N GLU A 52 5.99 13.24 -3.71
CA GLU A 52 6.64 13.24 -5.02
C GLU A 52 8.18 13.22 -4.91
N GLU A 53 8.74 13.92 -3.92
CA GLU A 53 10.18 14.08 -3.70
C GLU A 53 10.64 13.37 -2.42
N LYS A 54 11.08 12.12 -2.57
CA LYS A 54 11.53 11.28 -1.45
C LYS A 54 12.70 11.88 -0.64
N GLU A 55 13.48 12.78 -1.23
CA GLU A 55 14.60 13.45 -0.59
C GLU A 55 14.17 14.53 0.41
N THR A 56 12.91 14.99 0.34
CA THR A 56 12.37 16.08 1.16
C THR A 56 11.52 15.60 2.35
N ILE A 57 11.48 14.28 2.57
CA ILE A 57 10.64 13.66 3.58
C ILE A 57 11.03 14.13 4.99
N ASP A 58 10.07 14.74 5.70
CA ASP A 58 10.17 15.08 7.11
C ASP A 58 9.39 14.06 7.94
N ILE A 59 10.12 13.20 8.63
CA ILE A 59 9.56 12.13 9.48
C ILE A 59 8.60 12.69 10.54
N ASN A 60 8.86 13.90 11.08
CA ASN A 60 7.99 14.49 12.10
C ASN A 60 6.66 14.96 11.52
N HIS A 61 6.65 15.41 10.27
CA HIS A 61 5.43 15.82 9.58
C HIS A 61 4.46 14.64 9.45
N TRP A 62 4.97 13.45 9.10
CA TRP A 62 4.17 12.24 8.89
C TRP A 62 3.55 11.64 10.16
N ARG A 63 3.85 12.17 11.35
CA ARG A 63 3.15 11.76 12.58
C ARG A 63 1.65 12.04 12.54
N CYS A 64 1.20 12.97 11.69
CA CYS A 64 -0.22 13.22 11.46
C CYS A 64 -0.96 12.02 10.84
N LEU A 65 -0.23 11.07 10.23
CA LEU A 65 -0.83 9.89 9.61
C LEU A 65 -1.63 9.04 10.60
N ASN A 66 -1.25 9.04 11.88
CA ASN A 66 -1.96 8.34 12.95
C ASN A 66 -3.44 8.73 13.05
N ASP A 67 -3.78 9.98 12.72
CA ASP A 67 -5.17 10.45 12.78
C ASP A 67 -5.86 10.22 11.42
N SER A 68 -5.16 10.48 10.31
CA SER A 68 -5.71 10.31 8.96
C SER A 68 -5.96 8.85 8.57
N MET A 69 -5.29 7.87 9.21
CA MET A 69 -5.48 6.44 8.94
C MET A 69 -6.91 5.96 9.22
N TRP A 70 -7.63 6.67 10.10
CA TRP A 70 -9.02 6.39 10.48
C TRP A 70 -10.04 7.04 9.55
N SER A 71 -9.59 7.73 8.51
CA SER A 71 -10.47 8.29 7.49
C SER A 71 -11.29 7.20 6.82
N GLN A 72 -12.56 7.48 6.55
CA GLN A 72 -13.45 6.59 5.80
C GLN A 72 -13.27 6.73 4.28
N VAL A 73 -12.34 7.59 3.84
CA VAL A 73 -12.06 7.84 2.42
C VAL A 73 -11.01 6.85 1.93
N PRO A 74 -11.32 5.96 0.98
CA PRO A 74 -10.38 4.95 0.50
C PRO A 74 -9.07 5.54 -0.05
N ALA A 75 -9.15 6.64 -0.80
CA ALA A 75 -7.96 7.32 -1.32
C ALA A 75 -7.02 7.84 -0.22
N VAL A 76 -7.58 8.30 0.92
CA VAL A 76 -6.77 8.72 2.07
C VAL A 76 -6.09 7.51 2.67
N GLN A 77 -6.86 6.45 2.94
CA GLN A 77 -6.33 5.20 3.51
C GLN A 77 -5.19 4.59 2.68
N VAL A 78 -5.34 4.59 1.35
CA VAL A 78 -4.28 4.15 0.42
C VAL A 78 -3.02 4.98 0.59
N MET A 79 -3.14 6.31 0.61
CA MET A 79 -1.98 7.19 0.75
C MET A 79 -1.33 7.07 2.12
N VAL A 80 -2.11 6.91 3.18
CA VAL A 80 -1.59 6.64 4.53
C VAL A 80 -0.78 5.35 4.53
N TRP A 81 -1.33 4.25 4.00
CA TRP A 81 -0.64 2.96 3.96
C TRP A 81 0.68 3.04 3.22
N ARG A 82 0.70 3.75 2.08
CA ARG A 82 1.89 3.94 1.25
C ARG A 82 2.99 4.69 1.98
N MET A 83 2.65 5.83 2.58
CA MET A 83 3.61 6.63 3.32
C MET A 83 4.11 5.90 4.58
N LEU A 84 3.24 5.22 5.33
CA LEU A 84 3.66 4.41 6.47
C LEU A 84 4.59 3.26 6.05
N THR A 85 4.29 2.61 4.92
CA THR A 85 5.12 1.52 4.37
C THR A 85 6.48 2.03 3.91
N GLN A 86 6.54 3.23 3.36
CA GLN A 86 7.81 3.88 2.99
C GLN A 86 8.65 4.26 4.22
N LEU A 87 8.01 4.63 5.33
CA LEU A 87 8.66 5.03 6.58
C LEU A 87 8.91 3.86 7.53
N LYS A 88 8.63 2.62 7.14
CA LYS A 88 8.69 1.43 8.01
C LYS A 88 9.99 1.28 8.81
N ASP A 89 11.11 1.78 8.27
CA ASP A 89 12.44 1.72 8.89
C ASP A 89 12.56 2.60 10.16
N GLU A 90 11.63 3.54 10.37
CA GLU A 90 11.57 4.40 11.57
C GLU A 90 10.94 3.69 12.80
N GLY A 91 10.41 2.49 12.63
CA GLY A 91 9.83 1.65 13.69
C GLY A 91 8.41 2.03 14.10
N TRP A 92 8.11 3.31 14.31
CA TRP A 92 6.75 3.75 14.70
C TRP A 92 5.65 3.48 13.64
N PRO A 93 5.91 3.50 12.32
CA PRO A 93 4.87 3.22 11.33
C PRO A 93 4.40 1.76 11.34
N GLN A 94 5.23 0.85 11.84
CA GLN A 94 4.91 -0.58 11.87
C GLN A 94 3.70 -0.86 12.78
N GLU A 95 3.67 -0.27 13.98
CA GLU A 95 2.55 -0.42 14.91
C GLU A 95 1.24 0.11 14.31
N LEU A 96 1.33 1.19 13.51
CA LEU A 96 0.18 1.76 12.82
C LEU A 96 -0.29 0.88 11.65
N LEU A 97 0.64 0.35 10.84
CA LEU A 97 0.32 -0.58 9.76
C LEU A 97 -0.33 -1.87 10.25
N GLU A 98 0.11 -2.40 11.39
CA GLU A 98 -0.47 -3.60 12.01
C GLU A 98 -1.91 -3.38 12.49
N THR A 99 -2.25 -2.16 12.91
CA THR A 99 -3.59 -1.79 13.38
C THR A 99 -4.49 -1.30 12.24
N LEU A 100 -3.90 -0.84 11.14
CA LEU A 100 -4.61 -0.31 9.98
C LEU A 100 -5.42 -1.41 9.29
N TYR A 101 -6.75 -1.32 9.39
CA TYR A 101 -7.64 -2.21 8.66
C TYR A 101 -8.03 -1.60 7.31
N LEU A 102 -7.63 -2.27 6.23
CA LEU A 102 -8.04 -1.95 4.86
C LEU A 102 -8.86 -3.11 4.31
N ASP A 103 -9.91 -2.78 3.55
CA ASP A 103 -10.59 -3.79 2.76
C ASP A 103 -9.67 -4.29 1.62
N GLU A 104 -9.95 -5.49 1.11
CA GLU A 104 -9.10 -6.15 0.11
C GLU A 104 -8.89 -5.30 -1.14
N LYS A 105 -9.91 -4.54 -1.56
CA LYS A 105 -9.84 -3.69 -2.76
C LYS A 105 -8.92 -2.49 -2.50
N THR A 106 -9.07 -1.82 -1.36
CA THR A 106 -8.24 -0.68 -0.97
C THR A 106 -6.79 -1.10 -0.73
N LEU A 107 -6.55 -2.25 -0.09
CA LEU A 107 -5.20 -2.79 0.10
C LEU A 107 -4.53 -3.13 -1.24
N SER A 108 -5.26 -3.80 -2.15
CA SER A 108 -4.75 -4.12 -3.48
C SER A 108 -4.39 -2.86 -4.27
N TRP A 109 -5.21 -1.81 -4.16
CA TRP A 109 -4.92 -0.52 -4.76
C TRP A 109 -3.68 0.14 -4.14
N ALA A 110 -3.52 0.07 -2.82
CA ALA A 110 -2.35 0.61 -2.13
C ALA A 110 -1.04 -0.05 -2.60
N GLN A 111 -1.05 -1.37 -2.77
CA GLN A 111 0.08 -2.17 -3.23
C GLN A 111 0.40 -2.00 -4.74
N ALA A 112 -0.54 -1.49 -5.54
CA ALA A 112 -0.40 -1.42 -6.99
C ALA A 112 0.75 -0.53 -7.49
N THR A 113 1.14 0.50 -6.73
CA THR A 113 2.27 1.40 -7.05
C THR A 113 3.63 0.77 -6.73
N GLY A 114 3.65 -0.40 -6.07
CA GLY A 114 4.88 -1.09 -5.69
C GLY A 114 5.59 -0.49 -4.47
N GLU A 115 4.96 0.45 -3.76
CA GLU A 115 5.43 0.93 -2.46
C GLU A 115 5.39 -0.23 -1.45
N GLY A 116 6.52 -0.48 -0.79
CA GLY A 116 6.71 -1.66 0.03
C GLY A 116 7.39 -2.84 -0.67
N LYS A 117 7.59 -2.79 -2.00
CA LYS A 117 8.56 -3.66 -2.66
C LYS A 117 9.97 -3.24 -2.25
N SER A 118 10.44 -3.77 -1.12
CA SER A 118 11.87 -4.03 -0.97
C SER A 118 12.32 -4.78 -2.24
N THR A 119 13.57 -4.63 -2.67
CA THR A 119 14.22 -5.43 -3.73
C THR A 119 14.27 -6.96 -3.45
N GLU A 120 13.37 -7.46 -2.60
CA GLU A 120 13.22 -8.81 -2.09
C GLU A 120 11.88 -9.43 -2.55
N ASP A 121 10.87 -8.60 -2.89
CA ASP A 121 9.60 -9.06 -3.51
C ASP A 121 9.64 -9.01 -5.05
N GLU A 122 10.79 -8.72 -5.63
CA GLU A 122 11.26 -9.51 -6.76
C GLU A 122 12.00 -10.72 -6.18
N VAL A 123 11.27 -11.72 -5.69
CA VAL A 123 11.80 -13.07 -5.78
C VAL A 123 11.86 -13.36 -7.27
N LYS A 124 12.94 -12.92 -7.91
CA LYS A 124 13.43 -13.57 -9.12
C LYS A 124 13.65 -15.00 -8.69
N HIS A 125 12.65 -15.84 -8.95
CA HIS A 125 12.83 -17.28 -8.97
C HIS A 125 13.82 -17.57 -10.09
N LEU A 126 15.11 -17.39 -9.79
CA LEU A 126 16.19 -17.87 -10.61
C LEU A 126 16.20 -19.38 -10.42
N ASP A 127 16.07 -20.12 -11.51
CA ASP A 127 16.49 -21.52 -11.50
C ASP A 127 18.03 -21.58 -11.34
N SER A 128 18.58 -22.76 -11.06
CA SER A 128 20.04 -22.94 -10.91
C SER A 128 20.87 -22.61 -12.17
N ASN A 129 20.26 -22.15 -13.26
CA ASN A 129 20.91 -21.74 -14.51
C ASN A 129 20.73 -20.25 -14.85
N GLY A 130 20.05 -19.46 -14.00
CA GLY A 130 20.00 -18.00 -14.11
C GLY A 130 19.06 -17.44 -15.18
N ALA A 131 17.97 -18.13 -15.52
CA ALA A 131 16.96 -17.60 -16.44
C ALA A 131 15.77 -16.97 -15.69
N LEU A 132 15.27 -15.84 -16.22
CA LEU A 132 14.18 -15.02 -15.67
C LEU A 132 12.86 -15.41 -16.37
N LEU A 133 11.84 -15.82 -15.60
CA LEU A 133 10.55 -16.28 -16.14
C LEU A 133 9.50 -15.15 -16.13
N GLU A 134 8.86 -14.89 -17.28
CA GLU A 134 7.71 -13.99 -17.41
C GLU A 134 6.38 -14.71 -17.09
N ALA A 135 5.38 -13.95 -16.63
CA ALA A 135 4.08 -14.45 -16.21
C ALA A 135 3.23 -14.93 -17.40
N GLY A 136 3.05 -16.25 -17.53
CA GLY A 136 2.23 -16.79 -18.62
C GLY A 136 2.06 -18.29 -18.68
N ASP A 137 2.08 -19.02 -17.56
CA ASP A 137 1.76 -20.45 -17.60
C ASP A 137 0.78 -20.90 -16.52
N THR A 138 -0.19 -21.69 -16.95
CA THR A 138 -1.40 -22.04 -16.22
C THR A 138 -1.05 -22.91 -15.02
N VAL A 139 -1.25 -22.39 -13.80
CA VAL A 139 -1.06 -23.18 -12.58
C VAL A 139 -2.24 -24.15 -12.42
N THR A 140 -2.13 -25.33 -13.04
CA THR A 140 -2.94 -26.49 -12.65
C THR A 140 -2.45 -27.03 -11.32
N LEU A 141 -3.17 -26.71 -10.25
CA LEU A 141 -3.04 -27.32 -8.93
C LEU A 141 -3.34 -28.84 -9.02
N ILE A 142 -2.30 -29.65 -9.21
CA ILE A 142 -2.38 -31.09 -8.92
C ILE A 142 -1.99 -31.27 -7.45
N LYS A 143 -3.00 -31.49 -6.63
CA LYS A 143 -2.89 -31.84 -5.21
C LYS A 143 -2.41 -33.30 -5.13
N ASP A 144 -1.09 -33.51 -5.14
CA ASP A 144 -0.51 -34.83 -4.94
C ASP A 144 -0.57 -35.20 -3.45
N LEU A 145 -1.73 -35.73 -3.06
CA LEU A 145 -1.99 -36.32 -1.75
C LEU A 145 -1.29 -37.70 -1.69
N ARG A 146 0.01 -37.73 -1.41
CA ARG A 146 0.76 -38.99 -1.26
C ARG A 146 0.58 -39.54 0.15
N ALA A 147 -0.41 -40.43 0.30
CA ALA A 147 -0.50 -41.33 1.44
C ALA A 147 0.71 -42.30 1.43
N PRO A 148 1.45 -42.47 2.54
CA PRO A 148 2.46 -43.51 2.64
C PRO A 148 1.79 -44.85 2.95
N LEU A 149 1.78 -45.75 1.96
CA LEU A 149 1.51 -47.16 2.16
C LEU A 149 2.83 -47.93 2.30
N LEU A 150 2.93 -48.67 3.41
CA LEU A 150 3.64 -49.95 3.60
C LEU A 150 5.18 -49.85 3.52
N ILE A 151 5.93 -50.27 4.54
CA ILE A 151 6.42 -51.63 4.83
C ILE A 151 7.29 -51.42 6.10
N ASP A 152 7.21 -52.15 7.21
CA ASP A 152 7.56 -53.56 7.37
C ASP A 152 7.04 -54.07 8.73
N CYS A 153 6.20 -55.11 8.71
CA CYS A 153 5.77 -55.85 9.88
C CYS A 153 6.44 -57.22 9.81
N THR A 154 7.74 -57.27 10.14
CA THR A 154 8.41 -58.53 10.49
C THR A 154 9.64 -58.27 11.37
N LEU A 155 9.55 -58.75 12.62
CA LEU A 155 10.60 -59.49 13.34
C LEU A 155 11.65 -58.70 14.19
N TRP A 156 11.73 -59.09 15.48
CA TRP A 156 12.76 -58.87 16.52
C TRP A 156 12.59 -57.71 17.53
N LEU A 157 11.76 -57.90 18.57
CA LEU A 157 12.18 -58.46 19.87
C LEU A 157 10.97 -58.96 20.68
#